data_AF-A0A840PQ41-F1
#
_entry.id   AF-A0A840PQ41-F1
#
_cell.length_a   1.000
_cell.length_b   1.000
_cell.length_c   1.000
_cell.angle_alpha   90.00
_cell.angle_beta   90.00
_cell.angle_gamma   90.00
#
_symmetry.space_group_name_H-M   'P 1'
#
loop_
_entity.id
_entity.type
_entity.pdbx_description
1 polymer ?
#
loop_
_entity_poly.entity_id
_entity_poly.type
_entity_poly.pdbx_seq_one_letter_code
_entity_poly.pdbx_strand_id
1 'polypeptide(L)'
;MLGTATSSREDCLYCDGPAPTLEMFDWEVLLPAEGGEERVSASGANSGQATAMDELRNALRRTEPREGAWGRITRRTYEFGAPVDDWRRELVFTAVLDLAGSVRFTRAEL
;
A
#
# COMPACT_ATOMS: atom_id res chain seq x y z
N MET A 1 -50.28 27.02 27.91
CA MET A 1 -49.16 27.97 28.00
C MET A 1 -47.89 27.16 27.80
N LEU A 2 -47.17 27.40 26.68
CA LEU A 2 -45.79 26.99 26.32
C LEU A 2 -45.47 25.47 26.37
N GLY A 3 -45.20 24.74 25.29
CA GLY A 3 -44.40 25.10 24.11
C GLY A 3 -42.96 24.59 24.26
N THR A 4 -42.74 23.26 24.34
CA THR A 4 -41.38 22.69 24.30
C THR A 4 -40.93 22.52 22.86
N ALA A 5 -40.48 23.61 22.26
CA ALA A 5 -39.72 23.59 21.03
C ALA A 5 -38.21 23.53 21.36
N THR A 6 -37.54 22.60 20.67
CA THR A 6 -36.15 22.64 20.20
C THR A 6 -35.02 22.76 21.24
N SER A 7 -34.24 21.69 21.35
CA SER A 7 -32.81 21.83 21.11
C SER A 7 -32.37 20.68 20.20
N SER A 8 -31.79 21.08 19.08
CA SER A 8 -31.45 20.28 17.92
C SER A 8 -30.47 19.16 18.25
N ARG A 9 -30.51 18.13 17.42
CA ARG A 9 -29.56 17.03 17.34
C ARG A 9 -28.24 17.51 16.71
N GLU A 10 -27.68 18.58 17.25
CA GLU A 10 -26.40 19.20 16.85
C GLU A 10 -25.48 19.14 18.09
N ASP A 11 -24.23 18.75 17.90
CA ASP A 11 -23.17 18.54 18.92
C ASP A 11 -22.94 17.13 19.50
N CYS A 12 -23.02 16.09 18.65
CA CYS A 12 -22.00 15.04 18.69
C CYS A 12 -21.07 15.19 17.47
N LEU A 13 -20.32 16.30 17.42
CA LEU A 13 -19.27 16.54 16.41
C LEU A 13 -18.02 15.68 16.64
N TYR A 14 -17.95 14.97 17.76
CA TYR A 14 -16.91 14.00 18.10
C TYR A 14 -17.57 12.82 18.80
N CYS A 15 -18.14 11.88 18.03
CA CYS A 15 -18.29 10.53 18.54
C CYS A 15 -16.87 9.95 18.60
N ASP A 16 -16.41 9.51 19.77
CA ASP A 16 -15.20 8.69 19.96
C ASP A 16 -15.37 7.31 19.26
N GLY A 17 -15.43 7.33 17.93
CA GLY A 17 -15.22 6.15 17.11
C GLY A 17 -13.71 5.91 16.95
N PRO A 18 -13.26 4.66 16.74
CA PRO A 18 -11.85 4.41 16.44
C PRO A 18 -11.44 5.29 15.27
N ALA A 19 -10.41 6.11 15.49
CA ALA A 19 -9.91 7.03 14.48
C ALA A 19 -9.61 6.26 13.17
N PRO A 20 -9.92 6.84 12.00
CA PRO A 20 -9.72 6.12 10.74
C PRO A 20 -8.24 5.84 10.53
N THR A 21 -7.86 4.57 10.63
CA THR A 21 -6.55 4.11 10.14
C THR A 21 -6.56 4.25 8.62
N LEU A 22 -5.74 5.15 8.09
CA LEU A 22 -5.55 5.26 6.64
C LEU A 22 -4.49 4.25 6.23
N GLU A 23 -4.89 3.23 5.50
CA GLU A 23 -4.02 2.18 4.97
C GLU A 23 -3.82 2.37 3.46
N MET A 24 -2.57 2.27 3.03
CA MET A 24 -2.15 2.35 1.63
C MET A 24 -1.16 1.23 1.34
N PHE A 25 -1.13 0.77 0.10
CA PHE A 25 -0.24 -0.27 -0.40
C PHE A 25 0.56 0.30 -1.57
N ASP A 26 1.83 0.53 -1.33
CA ASP A 26 2.77 0.91 -2.37
C ASP A 26 3.32 -0.35 -3.01
N TRP A 27 3.48 -0.33 -4.33
CA TRP A 27 4.15 -1.40 -5.04
C TRP A 27 5.26 -0.83 -5.92
N GLU A 28 6.32 -1.61 -6.08
CA GLU A 28 7.50 -1.23 -6.85
C GLU A 28 8.03 -2.44 -7.62
N VAL A 29 8.49 -2.22 -8.86
CA VAL A 29 9.33 -3.15 -9.62
C VAL A 29 10.77 -2.68 -9.53
N LEU A 30 11.65 -3.58 -9.14
CA LEU A 30 13.07 -3.36 -8.95
C LEU A 30 13.86 -4.13 -10.00
N LEU A 31 14.85 -3.46 -10.59
CA LEU A 31 15.80 -4.04 -11.53
C LEU A 31 17.21 -3.97 -10.95
N PRO A 32 18.06 -4.98 -11.19
CA PRO A 32 19.47 -4.88 -10.87
C PRO A 32 20.09 -3.69 -11.64
N ALA A 33 20.86 -2.85 -10.95
CA ALA A 33 21.70 -1.84 -11.59
C ALA A 33 23.17 -2.29 -11.62
N GLU A 34 23.96 -1.69 -12.53
CA GLU A 34 25.37 -2.04 -12.73
C GLU A 34 26.25 -1.83 -11.48
N GLY A 35 25.78 -1.04 -10.51
CA GLY A 35 26.45 -0.79 -9.23
C GLY A 35 26.07 -1.74 -8.08
N GLY A 36 25.25 -2.77 -8.33
CA GLY A 36 24.77 -3.70 -7.30
C GLY A 36 23.60 -3.19 -6.46
N GLU A 37 23.26 -1.89 -6.58
CA GLU A 37 22.02 -1.34 -6.05
C GLU A 37 20.85 -1.63 -7.00
N GLU A 38 19.65 -1.71 -6.44
CA GLU A 38 18.43 -1.91 -7.22
C GLU A 38 17.86 -0.56 -7.65
N ARG A 39 17.42 -0.46 -8.91
CA ARG A 39 16.69 0.72 -9.40
C ARG A 39 15.20 0.40 -9.44
N VAL A 40 14.38 1.38 -9.05
CA VAL A 40 12.93 1.31 -9.26
C VAL A 40 12.63 1.60 -10.73
N SER A 41 12.00 0.65 -11.42
CA SER A 41 11.61 0.80 -12.83
C SER A 41 10.17 1.26 -13.01
N ALA A 42 9.28 0.82 -12.12
CA ALA A 42 7.89 1.21 -12.07
C ALA A 42 7.40 1.17 -10.63
N SER A 43 6.48 2.06 -10.27
CA SER A 43 5.86 2.08 -8.96
C SER A 43 4.44 2.63 -9.00
N GLY A 44 3.68 2.36 -7.94
CA GLY A 44 2.33 2.86 -7.75
C GLY A 44 1.87 2.72 -6.31
N ALA A 45 0.72 3.29 -6.00
CA ALA A 45 0.12 3.23 -4.66
C ALA A 45 -1.39 3.08 -4.77
N ASN A 46 -1.97 2.19 -3.96
CA ASN A 46 -3.41 1.92 -3.93
C ASN A 46 -3.91 1.78 -2.50
N SER A 47 -5.17 2.12 -2.25
CA SER A 47 -5.82 1.84 -0.95
C SER A 47 -6.23 0.36 -0.77
N GLY A 48 -6.15 -0.45 -1.83
CA GLY A 48 -6.50 -1.87 -1.81
C GLY A 48 -5.31 -2.77 -2.11
N GLN A 49 -5.04 -3.73 -1.21
CA GLN A 49 -3.95 -4.70 -1.36
C GLN A 49 -4.06 -5.52 -2.65
N ALA A 50 -5.25 -6.05 -2.96
CA ALA A 50 -5.47 -6.87 -4.15
C ALA A 50 -5.18 -6.09 -5.45
N THR A 51 -5.62 -4.82 -5.50
CA THR A 51 -5.33 -3.92 -6.63
C THR A 51 -3.83 -3.68 -6.77
N ALA A 52 -3.13 -3.40 -5.67
CA ALA A 52 -1.67 -3.24 -5.70
C ALA A 52 -0.94 -4.52 -6.19
N MET A 53 -1.42 -5.70 -5.78
CA MET A 53 -0.87 -6.99 -6.27
C MET A 53 -1.12 -7.19 -7.77
N ASP A 54 -2.31 -6.86 -8.26
CA ASP A 54 -2.65 -6.99 -9.68
C ASP A 54 -1.87 -6.02 -10.55
N GLU A 55 -1.71 -4.77 -10.11
CA GLU A 55 -0.87 -3.78 -10.79
C GLU A 55 0.60 -4.18 -10.81
N LEU A 56 1.14 -4.65 -9.68
CA LEU A 56 2.51 -5.16 -9.62
C LEU A 56 2.71 -6.37 -10.54
N ARG A 57 1.74 -7.30 -10.57
CA ARG A 57 1.77 -8.46 -11.48
C ARG A 57 1.81 -8.00 -12.93
N ASN A 58 1.00 -7.02 -13.30
CA ASN A 58 0.97 -6.48 -14.66
C ASN A 58 2.25 -5.71 -15.00
N ALA A 59 2.83 -4.97 -14.04
CA ALA A 59 4.08 -4.27 -14.21
C ALA A 59 5.24 -5.26 -14.43
N LEU A 60 5.38 -6.28 -13.60
CA LEU A 60 6.40 -7.33 -13.74
C LEU A 60 6.31 -8.05 -15.08
N ARG A 61 5.10 -8.38 -15.54
CA ARG A 61 4.89 -9.05 -16.85
C ARG A 61 5.29 -8.21 -18.06
N ARG A 62 5.39 -6.89 -17.90
CA ARG A 62 5.88 -5.99 -18.96
C ARG A 62 7.40 -5.87 -18.97
N THR A 63 8.06 -6.41 -17.96
CA THR A 63 9.51 -6.47 -17.86
C THR A 63 10.04 -7.77 -18.46
N GLU A 64 11.15 -7.70 -19.17
CA GLU A 64 11.78 -8.89 -19.77
C GLU A 64 12.26 -9.85 -18.66
N PRO A 65 11.89 -11.16 -18.68
CA PRO A 65 12.25 -12.12 -17.63
C PRO A 65 13.76 -12.25 -17.38
N ARG A 66 14.59 -11.92 -18.38
CA ARG A 66 16.06 -11.98 -18.28
C ARG A 66 16.67 -10.80 -17.53
N GLU A 67 15.91 -9.75 -17.25
CA GLU A 67 16.40 -8.58 -16.53
C GLU A 67 16.56 -8.83 -15.03
N GLY A 68 16.17 -10.01 -14.50
CA GLY A 68 16.25 -10.30 -13.08
C GLY A 68 15.33 -9.41 -12.24
N ALA A 69 14.24 -8.94 -12.85
CA ALA A 69 13.27 -8.07 -12.21
C ALA A 69 12.53 -8.78 -11.08
N TRP A 70 12.33 -8.06 -9.99
CA TRP A 70 11.47 -8.51 -8.90
C TRP A 70 10.64 -7.34 -8.39
N GLY A 71 9.65 -7.62 -7.56
CA GLY A 71 8.70 -6.64 -7.09
C GLY A 71 8.48 -6.71 -5.60
N ARG A 72 8.03 -5.62 -5.00
CA ARG A 72 7.63 -5.59 -3.60
C ARG A 72 6.38 -4.79 -3.37
N ILE A 73 5.67 -5.11 -2.30
CA ILE A 73 4.53 -4.35 -1.80
C ILE A 73 4.82 -3.94 -0.37
N THR A 74 4.78 -2.64 -0.13
CA THR A 74 4.94 -2.03 1.19
C THR A 74 3.60 -1.50 1.64
N ARG A 75 3.10 -2.01 2.78
CA ARG A 75 1.97 -1.43 3.46
C ARG A 75 2.42 -0.16 4.19
N ARG A 76 1.70 0.92 3.99
CA ARG A 76 1.79 2.16 4.77
C ARG A 76 0.53 2.32 5.60
N THR A 77 0.72 2.53 6.89
CA THR A 77 -0.38 2.72 7.83
C THR A 77 -0.17 4.05 8.55
N TYR A 78 -1.16 4.94 8.46
CA TYR A 78 -1.18 6.17 9.23
C TYR A 78 -1.93 5.92 10.54
N GLU A 79 -1.26 6.21 11.66
CA GLU A 79 -1.86 6.18 12.99
C GLU A 79 -2.25 7.60 13.39
N PHE A 80 -3.53 7.79 13.73
CA PHE A 80 -4.06 9.09 14.13
C PHE A 80 -3.37 9.57 15.42
N GLY A 81 -2.85 10.80 15.39
CA GLY A 81 -2.08 11.39 16.50
C GLY A 81 -0.56 11.29 16.32
N ALA A 82 -0.08 10.54 15.34
CA ALA A 82 1.32 10.57 14.92
C ALA A 82 1.59 11.80 14.00
N PRO A 83 2.82 12.35 14.01
CA PRO A 83 3.22 13.38 13.05
C PRO A 83 2.89 12.95 11.61
N VAL A 84 2.54 13.90 10.73
CA VAL A 84 2.07 13.63 9.35
C VAL A 84 3.07 12.80 8.51
N ASP A 85 4.36 12.84 8.87
CA ASP A 85 5.43 12.09 8.21
C ASP A 85 5.70 10.69 8.80
N ASP A 86 5.03 10.32 9.90
CA ASP A 86 5.33 9.10 10.67
C ASP A 86 4.46 7.92 10.20
N TRP A 87 4.48 7.67 8.89
CA TRP A 87 3.83 6.51 8.30
C TRP A 87 4.60 5.26 8.68
N ARG A 88 3.94 4.33 9.38
CA ARG A 88 4.51 3.00 9.57
C ARG A 88 4.57 2.30 8.21
N ARG A 89 5.76 1.86 7.83
CA ARG A 89 6.01 1.12 6.58
C ARG A 89 6.39 -0.31 6.90
N GLU A 90 5.74 -1.25 6.22
CA GLU A 90 5.95 -2.68 6.42
C GLU A 90 5.98 -3.36 5.06
N LEU A 91 7.09 -4.03 4.74
CA LEU A 91 7.14 -4.90 3.58
C LEU A 91 6.20 -6.09 3.82
N VAL A 92 5.20 -6.27 2.96
CA VAL A 92 4.18 -7.32 3.12
C VAL A 92 4.33 -8.45 2.11
N PHE A 93 4.74 -8.12 0.88
CA PHE A 93 4.97 -9.11 -0.17
C PHE A 93 6.21 -8.78 -0.99
N THR A 94 6.88 -9.83 -1.43
CA THR A 94 7.79 -9.80 -2.57
C THR A 94 7.18 -10.60 -3.72
N ALA A 95 7.59 -10.30 -4.94
CA ALA A 95 7.12 -10.97 -6.14
C ALA A 95 8.25 -11.17 -7.13
N VAL A 96 8.26 -12.31 -7.82
CA VAL A 96 9.22 -12.61 -8.89
C VAL A 96 8.49 -13.12 -10.12
N LEU A 97 8.97 -12.74 -11.30
CA LEU A 97 8.52 -13.29 -12.57
C LEU A 97 9.36 -14.53 -12.90
N ASP A 98 8.72 -15.70 -13.00
CA ASP A 98 9.41 -16.91 -13.43
C ASP A 98 9.58 -16.96 -14.95
N LEU A 99 10.42 -17.90 -15.42
CA LEU A 99 10.71 -18.08 -16.84
C LEU A 99 9.48 -18.50 -17.68
N ALA A 100 8.40 -18.94 -17.04
CA ALA A 100 7.13 -19.27 -17.69
C ALA A 100 6.19 -18.05 -17.78
N GLY A 101 6.63 -16.86 -17.35
CA GLY A 101 5.81 -15.65 -17.33
C GLY A 101 4.81 -15.59 -16.18
N SER A 102 4.92 -16.49 -15.20
CA SER A 102 4.07 -16.50 -14.02
C SER A 102 4.70 -15.67 -12.90
N VAL A 103 3.90 -14.79 -12.29
CA VAL A 103 4.33 -13.99 -11.15
C VAL A 103 3.98 -14.73 -9.87
N ARG A 104 4.99 -14.99 -9.04
CA ARG A 104 4.82 -15.65 -7.74
C ARG A 104 5.01 -14.62 -6.64
N PHE A 105 4.04 -14.55 -5.74
CA PHE A 105 4.11 -13.71 -4.56
C PHE A 105 4.56 -14.54 -3.36
N THR A 106 5.47 -13.98 -2.59
CA THR A 106 5.92 -14.53 -1.31
C THR A 106 5.59 -13.50 -0.24
N ARG A 107 4.96 -13.93 0.86
CA ARG A 107 4.73 -13.05 2.01
C ARG A 107 6.07 -12.78 2.69
N ALA A 108 6.34 -11.52 3.01
CA ALA A 108 7.52 -11.19 3.79
C ALA A 108 7.35 -11.74 5.22
N GLU A 109 8.36 -12.45 5.71
CA GLU A 109 8.41 -12.84 7.12
C GLU A 109 8.76 -11.61 7.95
N LEU A 110 7.94 -11.33 8.97
CA LEU A 110 8.09 -10.20 9.89
C LEU A 110 9.01 -10.55 11.05
#